data_AF-A0A143BHB9-F1
#
_entry.id   AF-A0A143BHB9-F1
#
_cell.length_a   1.000
_cell.length_b   1.000
_cell.length_c   1.000
_cell.angle_alpha   90.00
_cell.angle_beta   90.00
_cell.angle_gamma   90.00
#
_symmetry.space_group_name_H-M   'P 1'
#
loop_
_entity.id
_entity.type
_entity.pdbx_description
1 polymer ?
#
loop_
_entity_poly.entity_id
_entity_poly.type
_entity_poly.pdbx_seq_one_letter_code
_entity_poly.pdbx_strand_id
1 'polypeptide(L)' 'MTKLVKSQGLRDLVLVGPAPCPIDRIKDRWRWHFLLKSSQPKLMTRVARYVAERCPVPKDSELRLVVDRDPVSLL' A
#
# COMPACT_ATOMS: atom_id res chain seq x y z
N MET A 1 -9.88 3.93 2.99
CA MET A 1 -9.49 2.95 1.95
C MET A 1 -10.48 1.78 1.82
N THR A 2 -10.92 1.15 2.91
CA THR A 2 -11.91 0.04 2.91
C THR A 2 -13.23 0.38 2.20
N LYS A 3 -13.69 1.64 2.31
CA LYS A 3 -14.87 2.15 1.59
C LYS A 3 -14.65 2.19 0.06
N LEU A 4 -13.43 2.50 -0.40
CA LEU A 4 -13.05 2.57 -1.82
C LEU A 4 -12.97 1.17 -2.45
N VAL A 5 -12.39 0.20 -1.73
CA VAL A 5 -12.32 -1.20 -2.18
C VAL A 5 -13.73 -1.78 -2.37
N LYS A 6 -14.62 -1.52 -1.40
CA LYS A 6 -16.02 -1.92 -1.50
C LYS A 6 -16.77 -1.17 -2.61
N SER A 7 -16.56 0.14 -2.76
CA SER A 7 -17.28 0.96 -3.74
C SER A 7 -16.86 0.68 -5.19
N GLN A 8 -15.64 0.22 -5.42
CA GLN A 8 -15.12 -0.15 -6.75
C GLN A 8 -15.40 -1.62 -7.12
N GLY A 9 -16.17 -2.35 -6.31
CA GLY A 9 -16.50 -3.76 -6.57
C GLY A 9 -15.30 -4.71 -6.50
N LEU A 10 -14.20 -4.29 -5.87
CA LEU A 10 -12.97 -5.08 -5.76
C LEU A 10 -13.07 -6.12 -4.62
N ARG A 11 -13.98 -7.08 -4.78
CA ARG A 11 -14.32 -8.07 -3.75
C ARG A 11 -13.17 -8.99 -3.34
N ASP A 12 -12.24 -9.24 -4.26
CA ASP A 12 -11.07 -10.09 -4.04
C ASP A 12 -9.85 -9.34 -3.48
N LEU A 13 -9.99 -8.05 -3.16
CA LEU A 13 -8.89 -7.27 -2.59
C LEU A 13 -9.06 -7.13 -1.07
N VAL A 14 -8.11 -7.68 -0.33
CA VAL A 14 -8.03 -7.55 1.13
C VAL A 14 -6.93 -6.56 1.50
N LEU A 15 -7.24 -5.63 2.39
CA LEU A 15 -6.30 -4.66 2.95
C LEU A 15 -6.05 -4.99 4.42
N VAL A 16 -4.79 -5.13 4.81
CA VAL A 16 -4.34 -5.34 6.20
C VAL A 16 -3.46 -4.16 6.61
N GLY A 17 -3.63 -3.67 7.84
CA GLY A 17 -2.94 -2.50 8.38
C GLY A 17 -3.87 -1.32 8.66
N PRO A 18 -3.32 -0.12 8.95
CA PRO A 18 -1.89 0.18 8.99
C PRO A 18 -1.16 -0.61 10.09
N ALA A 19 0.10 -0.96 9.84
CA ALA A 19 0.97 -1.57 10.83
C ALA A 19 2.35 -0.89 10.80
N PRO A 20 3.05 -0.80 11.94
CA PRO A 20 4.45 -0.37 11.97
C PRO A 20 5.32 -1.37 11.20
N CYS A 21 6.34 -0.87 10.50
CA CYS A 21 7.36 -1.75 9.93
C CYS A 21 8.25 -2.34 11.04
N PRO A 22 8.89 -3.51 10.84
CA PRO A 22 9.77 -4.09 11.86
C PRO A 22 11.00 -3.24 12.19
N ILE A 23 11.40 -2.37 11.27
CA ILE A 23 12.20 -1.18 11.58
C ILE A 23 11.29 0.03 11.47
N ASP A 24 10.79 0.47 12.61
CA ASP A 24 9.75 1.48 12.76
C ASP A 24 10.26 2.91 12.45
N ARG A 25 11.57 3.16 12.51
CA ARG A 25 12.16 4.45 12.16
C ARG A 25 13.53 4.32 11.50
N ILE A 26 13.73 5.03 10.39
CA ILE A 26 15.04 5.22 9.75
C ILE A 26 15.33 6.71 9.70
N LYS A 27 16.43 7.14 10.33
CA LYS A 27 16.79 8.55 10.52
C LYS A 27 15.65 9.31 11.23
N ASP A 28 15.04 10.27 10.55
CA ASP A 28 13.96 11.14 10.99
C ASP A 28 12.58 10.66 10.52
N ARG A 29 12.48 9.50 9.85
CA ARG A 29 11.24 9.05 9.22
C ARG A 29 10.69 7.77 9.84
N TRP A 30 9.45 7.87 10.32
CA TRP A 30 8.65 6.74 10.75
C TRP A 30 8.20 5.91 9.55
N ARG A 31 8.22 4.60 9.69
CA ARG A 31 7.87 3.65 8.65
C ARG A 31 6.63 2.85 9.04
N TRP A 32 5.64 2.94 8.17
CA TRP A 32 4.38 2.22 8.27
C TRP A 32 4.14 1.50 6.95
N HIS A 33 3.46 0.37 7.01
CA HIS A 33 3.05 -0.34 5.81
C HIS A 33 1.59 -0.76 5.85
N PHE A 34 1.09 -1.07 4.65
CA PHE A 34 -0.16 -1.75 4.42
C PHE A 34 0.14 -2.98 3.57
N LEU A 35 -0.53 -4.09 3.85
CA LEU A 35 -0.45 -5.27 3.01
C LEU A 35 -1.74 -5.41 2.20
N LEU A 36 -1.60 -5.49 0.88
CA LEU A 36 -2.69 -5.81 -0.02
C LEU A 36 -2.58 -7.28 -0.44
N LYS A 37 -3.69 -8.01 -0.37
CA LYS A 37 -3.78 -9.42 -0.77
C LYS A 37 -4.91 -9.59 -1.77
N SER A 38 -4.69 -10.44 -2.76
CA SER A 38 -5.70 -10.83 -3.75
C SER A 38 -5.33 -12.20 -4.32
N SER A 39 -6.33 -13.00 -4.68
CA SER A 39 -6.13 -14.24 -5.43
C SER A 39 -5.92 -13.98 -6.93
N GLN A 40 -6.04 -12.73 -7.39
CA GLN A 40 -5.97 -12.31 -8.79
C GLN A 40 -4.72 -11.45 -9.07
N PRO A 41 -3.64 -12.02 -9.62
CA PRO A 41 -2.39 -11.29 -9.87
C PRO A 41 -2.55 -10.08 -10.80
N LYS A 42 -3.47 -10.16 -11.77
CA LYS A 42 -3.81 -9.05 -12.69
C LYS A 42 -4.47 -7.88 -11.97
N LEU A 43 -5.34 -8.17 -10.99
CA LEU A 43 -5.95 -7.13 -10.16
C LEU A 43 -4.87 -6.44 -9.33
N MET A 44 -3.95 -7.21 -8.73
CA MET A 44 -2.83 -6.65 -7.97
C MET A 44 -1.96 -5.72 -8.83
N THR A 45 -1.65 -6.10 -10.08
CA THR A 45 -0.90 -5.23 -11.00
C THR A 45 -1.61 -3.91 -11.27
N ARG A 46 -2.93 -3.96 -11.53
CA ARG A 46 -3.72 -2.76 -11.80
C ARG A 46 -3.77 -1.83 -10.60
N VAL A 47 -3.97 -2.38 -9.41
CA VAL A 47 -4.04 -1.61 -8.16
C VAL A 47 -2.68 -1.00 -7.81
N ALA A 48 -1.60 -1.80 -7.86
CA ALA A 48 -0.24 -1.31 -7.59
C ALA A 48 0.14 -0.15 -8.52
N ARG A 49 -0.12 -0.30 -9.83
CA ARG A 49 0.11 0.76 -10.82
C ARG A 49 -0.73 2.00 -10.53
N TYR A 50 -2.02 1.83 -10.26
CA TYR A 50 -2.89 2.95 -9.91
C TYR A 50 -2.39 3.70 -8.67
N VAL A 51 -1.96 2.99 -7.62
CA VAL A 51 -1.42 3.62 -6.41
C VAL A 51 -0.13 4.37 -6.73
N ALA A 52 0.79 3.77 -7.48
CA ALA A 52 2.06 4.41 -7.84
C ALA A 52 1.86 5.67 -8.69
N GLU A 53 0.88 5.69 -9.60
CA GLU A 53 0.66 6.80 -10.54
C GLU A 53 -0.30 7.88 -10.01
N ARG A 54 -1.28 7.49 -9.18
CA ARG A 54 -2.43 8.35 -8.84
C ARG A 54 -2.58 8.63 -7.36
N CYS A 55 -1.83 7.98 -6.48
CA CYS A 55 -1.95 8.28 -5.05
C CYS A 55 -1.36 9.66 -4.77
N PRO A 56 -2.17 10.64 -4.36
CA PRO A 56 -1.68 11.98 -4.11
C PRO A 56 -0.90 11.97 -2.80
N VAL A 57 0.43 11.91 -2.89
CA VAL A 57 1.31 12.33 -1.79
C VAL A 57 1.49 13.84 -1.95
N PRO A 58 0.95 14.67 -1.04
CA PRO A 58 1.12 16.12 -1.15
C PRO A 58 2.61 16.47 -1.22
N LYS A 59 2.99 17.36 -2.15
CA LYS A 59 4.40 17.73 -2.33
C LYS A 59 5.02 18.33 -1.06
N ASP A 60 4.19 19.03 -0.28
CA ASP A 60 4.60 19.68 0.97
C ASP A 60 4.50 18.73 2.17
N SER A 61 4.07 17.48 1.96
CA SER A 61 4.13 16.46 3.02
C SER A 61 5.52 15.84 3.08
N GLU A 62 6.03 15.59 4.28
CA GLU A 62 7.28 14.82 4.46
C GLU A 62 7.08 13.30 4.25
N LEU A 63 5.98 12.91 3.60
CA LEU A 63 5.60 11.53 3.36
C LEU A 63 6.28 11.00 2.08
N ARG A 64 6.70 9.75 2.13
CA ARG A 64 7.13 9.00 0.94
C ARG A 64 6.29 7.75 0.82
N LEU A 65 5.75 7.52 -0.37
CA LEU A 65 5.02 6.30 -0.70
C LEU A 65 5.91 5.40 -1.55
N VAL A 66 6.04 4.15 -1.13
CA VAL A 66 6.71 3.08 -1.87
C VAL A 66 5.70 1.98 -2.09
N VAL A 67 5.67 1.42 -3.30
CA VAL A 67 4.87 0.24 -3.64
C VAL A 67 5.83 -0.89 -3.94
N ASP A 68 5.78 -1.94 -3.13
CA ASP A 68 6.53 -3.17 -3.34
C ASP A 68 5.57 -4.28 -3.76
N ARG A 69 5.88 -4.93 -4.88
CA ARG A 69 5.07 -6.02 -5.43
C ARG A 69 5.81 -7.32 -5.19
N ASP A 70 5.11 -8.28 -4.61
CA ASP A 70 5.64 -9.60 -4.27
C ASP A 70 6.85 -9.49 -3.32
N PRO A 71 6.71 -8.78 -2.17
CA PRO A 71 7.81 -8.58 -1.24
C PRO A 71 8.31 -9.94 -0.72
N VAL A 72 9.63 -10.12 -0.72
CA VAL A 72 10.26 -11.35 -0.21
C VAL A 72 10.05 -11.49 1.30
N SER A 73 9.97 -10.36 2.01
CA SER A 73 9.76 -10.29 3.45
C SER A 73 9.04 -9.01 3.84
N LEU A 74 8.35 -9.04 4.98
CA LEU A 74 7.77 -7.86 5.64
C LEU A 74 8.67 -7.31 6.76
N LEU A 75 9.91 -7.83 6.89
CA LEU A 75 10.98 -7.35 7.78
C LEU A 75 11.48 -5.94 7.40
#